data_AF-A0A386WVN8-F1
#
_entry.id   AF-A0A386WVN8-F1
#
_cell.length_a   1.000
_cell.length_b   1.000
_cell.length_c   1.000
_cell.angle_alpha   90.00
_cell.angle_beta   90.00
_cell.angle_gamma   90.00
#
_symmetry.space_group_name_H-M   'P 1'
#
loop_
_entity.id
_entity.type
_entity.pdbx_description
1 polymer ?
#
loop_
_entity_poly.entity_id
_entity_poly.type
_entity_poly.pdbx_seq_one_letter_code
_entity_poly.pdbx_strand_id
1 'polypeptide(L)'
;MTSTTEAEPDVTDDDVTRAEREATEAAELVDALEDRVRDGDDSVTPDQIEQARSLGRFARLRAQATARKAERTKERQRRQALEQARTEIRQRMADEAGGLADVDKALTDVSEAVERFITLAEAHNAWHAEMRQRIRDLAGVDPHSTRGGDREAQLAFADPERTVPGYVALDGQLIHEALTGDLLAAAIYLTARKHRDPHPGSPGGLPVQGGYSSVETVLTFGALTDPDGFHTQMRQQLAEQAAQARANTEK
;
A
#
# COMPACT_ATOMS: atom_id res chain seq x y z
N MET A 1 -47.86 -6.38 20.29
CA MET A 1 -47.45 -7.77 19.97
C MET A 1 -46.02 -7.73 19.48
N THR A 2 -45.05 -8.06 20.33
CA THR A 2 -43.64 -8.18 19.96
C THR A 2 -43.43 -9.59 19.41
N SER A 3 -43.35 -9.75 18.09
CA SER A 3 -42.93 -11.03 17.52
C SER A 3 -41.47 -11.25 17.88
N THR A 4 -41.23 -12.16 18.84
CA THR A 4 -39.92 -12.71 19.13
C THR A 4 -39.43 -13.38 17.85
N THR A 5 -38.53 -12.71 17.14
CA THR A 5 -37.87 -13.27 15.96
C THR A 5 -36.84 -14.26 16.49
N GLU A 6 -37.19 -15.55 16.53
CA GLU A 6 -36.22 -16.61 16.81
C GLU A 6 -35.09 -16.51 15.78
N ALA A 7 -33.85 -16.49 16.27
CA ALA A 7 -32.69 -16.48 15.41
C ALA A 7 -32.72 -17.72 14.52
N GLU A 8 -32.77 -17.52 13.19
CA GLU A 8 -32.69 -18.63 12.25
C GLU A 8 -31.41 -19.44 12.55
N PRO A 9 -31.50 -20.79 12.61
CA PRO A 9 -30.33 -21.62 12.87
C PRO A 9 -29.26 -21.41 11.79
N ASP A 10 -27.98 -21.40 12.20
CA ASP A 10 -26.85 -21.26 11.29
C ASP A 10 -26.73 -22.51 10.41
N VAL A 11 -26.86 -22.32 9.09
CA VAL A 11 -26.64 -23.36 8.08
C VAL A 11 -25.16 -23.47 7.78
N THR A 12 -24.62 -24.69 7.83
CA THR A 12 -23.21 -25.02 7.65
C THR A 12 -22.91 -25.59 6.27
N ASP A 13 -21.63 -25.73 5.92
CA ASP A 13 -21.20 -26.39 4.68
C ASP A 13 -21.52 -27.90 4.67
N ASP A 14 -21.59 -28.52 5.84
CA ASP A 14 -22.04 -29.92 6.00
C ASP A 14 -23.53 -30.06 5.65
N ASP A 15 -24.35 -29.06 5.98
CA ASP A 15 -25.77 -29.04 5.60
C ASP A 15 -25.94 -28.94 4.09
N VAL A 16 -25.10 -28.15 3.42
CA VAL A 16 -25.09 -28.03 1.95
C VAL A 16 -24.71 -29.38 1.34
N THR A 17 -23.59 -29.97 1.80
CA THR A 17 -23.10 -31.27 1.32
C THR A 17 -24.15 -32.38 1.48
N ARG A 18 -24.84 -32.39 2.63
CA ARG A 18 -25.93 -33.35 2.89
C ARG A 18 -27.10 -33.14 1.92
N ALA A 19 -27.54 -31.89 1.73
CA ALA A 19 -28.66 -31.60 0.84
C ALA A 19 -28.34 -31.88 -0.64
N GLU A 20 -27.09 -31.67 -1.06
CA GLU A 20 -26.61 -32.02 -2.39
C GLU A 20 -26.60 -33.54 -2.59
N ARG A 21 -26.13 -34.30 -1.59
CA ARG A 21 -26.16 -35.77 -1.62
C ARG A 21 -27.59 -36.30 -1.74
N GLU A 22 -28.52 -35.79 -0.94
CA GLU A 22 -29.95 -36.13 -1.04
C GLU A 22 -30.50 -35.85 -2.46
N ALA A 23 -30.07 -34.76 -3.10
CA ALA A 23 -30.48 -34.43 -4.46
C ALA A 23 -29.88 -35.38 -5.51
N THR A 24 -28.63 -35.80 -5.34
CA THR A 24 -27.97 -36.80 -6.21
C THR A 24 -28.61 -38.18 -6.06
N GLU A 25 -28.81 -38.67 -4.84
CA GLU A 25 -29.45 -39.95 -4.56
C GLU A 25 -30.88 -40.01 -5.16
N ALA A 26 -31.64 -38.92 -5.07
CA ALA A 26 -32.97 -38.84 -5.67
C ALA A 26 -32.94 -38.82 -7.21
N ALA A 27 -31.88 -38.29 -7.84
CA ALA A 27 -31.70 -38.35 -9.28
C ALA A 27 -31.32 -39.77 -9.74
N GLU A 28 -30.39 -40.42 -9.04
CA GLU A 28 -29.99 -41.80 -9.29
C GLU A 28 -31.17 -42.77 -9.17
N LEU A 29 -32.10 -42.51 -8.24
CA LEU A 29 -33.33 -43.31 -8.12
C LEU A 29 -34.23 -43.21 -9.36
N VAL A 30 -34.33 -42.02 -9.97
CA VAL A 30 -35.10 -41.84 -11.22
C VAL A 30 -34.44 -42.62 -12.35
N ASP A 31 -33.13 -42.47 -12.51
CA ASP A 31 -32.37 -43.15 -13.56
C ASP A 31 -32.50 -44.67 -13.43
N ALA A 32 -32.37 -45.21 -12.20
CA ALA A 32 -32.51 -46.62 -11.92
C ALA A 32 -33.93 -47.16 -12.22
N LEU A 33 -34.99 -46.39 -11.96
CA LEU A 33 -36.35 -46.78 -12.31
C LEU A 33 -36.59 -46.75 -13.82
N GLU A 34 -36.03 -45.77 -14.53
CA GLU A 34 -36.13 -45.68 -15.98
C GLU A 34 -35.35 -46.79 -16.71
N ASP A 35 -34.19 -47.18 -16.18
CA ASP A 35 -33.41 -48.31 -16.71
C ASP A 35 -34.15 -49.64 -16.53
N ARG A 36 -34.79 -49.88 -15.39
CA ARG A 36 -35.63 -51.07 -15.18
C ARG A 36 -36.78 -51.16 -16.20
N VAL A 37 -37.41 -50.03 -16.54
CA VAL A 37 -38.44 -49.99 -17.59
C VAL A 37 -37.84 -50.30 -18.97
N ARG A 38 -36.64 -49.82 -19.30
CA ARG A 38 -35.93 -50.18 -20.54
C ARG A 38 -35.61 -51.67 -20.62
N ASP A 39 -35.27 -52.28 -19.49
CA ASP A 39 -34.98 -53.71 -19.38
C ASP A 39 -36.22 -54.61 -19.43
N GLY A 40 -37.42 -54.02 -19.49
CA GLY A 40 -38.70 -54.74 -19.60
C GLY A 40 -39.31 -55.14 -18.25
N ASP A 41 -38.95 -54.45 -17.16
CA ASP A 41 -39.57 -54.68 -15.85
C ASP A 41 -40.96 -54.03 -15.76
N ASP A 42 -41.99 -54.83 -16.05
CA ASP A 42 -43.41 -54.43 -15.99
C ASP A 42 -43.90 -54.10 -14.57
N SER A 43 -43.10 -54.35 -13.52
CA SER A 43 -43.47 -54.00 -12.14
C SER A 43 -43.30 -52.50 -11.84
N VAL A 44 -42.52 -51.77 -12.65
CA VAL A 44 -42.32 -50.34 -12.49
C VAL A 44 -43.46 -49.57 -13.15
N THR A 45 -44.20 -48.80 -12.36
CA THR A 45 -45.36 -48.05 -12.86
C THR A 45 -44.98 -46.62 -13.25
N PRO A 46 -45.72 -45.98 -14.19
CA PRO A 46 -45.52 -44.57 -14.52
C PRO A 46 -45.61 -43.64 -13.30
N ASP A 47 -46.51 -43.96 -12.35
CA ASP A 47 -46.68 -43.18 -11.11
C ASP A 47 -45.44 -43.22 -10.22
N GLN A 48 -44.72 -44.35 -10.15
CA GLN A 48 -43.47 -44.46 -9.38
C GLN A 48 -42.37 -43.56 -9.95
N ILE A 49 -42.24 -43.52 -11.28
CA ILE A 49 -41.29 -42.65 -11.96
C ILE A 49 -41.65 -41.18 -11.71
N GLU A 50 -42.93 -40.81 -11.82
CA GLU A 50 -43.36 -39.43 -11.59
C GLU A 50 -43.17 -38.99 -10.13
N GLN A 51 -43.40 -39.90 -9.17
CA GLN A 51 -43.09 -39.67 -7.74
C GLN A 51 -41.59 -39.46 -7.52
N ALA A 52 -40.74 -40.31 -8.11
CA ALA A 52 -39.28 -40.19 -8.01
C ALA A 52 -38.78 -38.87 -8.64
N ARG A 53 -39.31 -38.49 -9.82
CA ARG A 53 -39.00 -37.20 -10.47
C ARG A 53 -39.41 -36.01 -9.61
N SER A 54 -40.59 -36.07 -9.01
CA SER A 54 -41.09 -35.03 -8.09
C SER A 54 -40.20 -34.91 -6.86
N LEU A 55 -39.79 -36.04 -6.28
CA LEU A 55 -38.84 -36.10 -5.17
C LEU A 55 -37.49 -35.49 -5.54
N GLY A 56 -36.92 -35.87 -6.68
CA GLY A 56 -35.65 -35.32 -7.18
C GLY A 56 -35.70 -33.81 -7.42
N ARG A 57 -36.79 -33.31 -8.02
CA ARG A 57 -37.02 -31.86 -8.19
C ARG A 57 -37.05 -31.14 -6.84
N PHE A 58 -37.76 -31.69 -5.85
CA PHE A 58 -37.85 -31.10 -4.52
C PHE A 58 -36.52 -31.12 -3.76
N ALA A 59 -35.79 -32.25 -3.80
CA ALA A 59 -34.47 -32.38 -3.19
C ALA A 59 -33.48 -31.35 -3.78
N ARG A 60 -33.49 -31.18 -5.11
CA ARG A 60 -32.66 -30.14 -5.77
C ARG A 60 -33.01 -28.72 -5.32
N LEU A 61 -34.30 -28.38 -5.18
CA LEU A 61 -34.72 -27.07 -4.68
C LEU A 61 -34.27 -26.85 -3.23
N ARG A 62 -34.35 -27.90 -2.39
CA ARG A 62 -33.83 -27.86 -1.02
C ARG A 62 -32.33 -27.63 -0.99
N ALA A 63 -31.54 -28.36 -1.79
CA ALA A 63 -30.10 -28.16 -1.89
C ALA A 63 -29.75 -26.71 -2.25
N GLN A 64 -30.42 -26.15 -3.27
CA GLN A 64 -30.24 -24.75 -3.67
C GLN A 64 -30.62 -23.76 -2.56
N ALA A 65 -31.71 -24.01 -1.84
CA ALA A 65 -32.14 -23.18 -0.73
C ALA A 65 -31.14 -23.21 0.43
N THR A 66 -30.63 -24.40 0.77
CA THR A 66 -29.60 -24.60 1.80
C THR A 66 -28.30 -23.88 1.42
N ALA A 67 -27.83 -24.04 0.18
CA ALA A 67 -26.65 -23.32 -0.33
C ALA A 67 -26.81 -21.79 -0.22
N ARG A 68 -27.97 -21.25 -0.65
CA ARG A 68 -28.26 -19.81 -0.51
C ARG A 68 -28.35 -19.35 0.95
N LYS A 69 -28.77 -20.21 1.87
CA LYS A 69 -28.77 -19.90 3.31
C LYS A 69 -27.34 -19.88 3.86
N ALA A 70 -26.53 -20.89 3.55
CA ALA A 70 -25.13 -20.96 3.95
C ALA A 70 -24.34 -19.72 3.48
N GLU A 71 -24.49 -19.30 2.23
CA GLU A 71 -23.85 -18.10 1.70
C GLU A 71 -24.27 -16.81 2.44
N ARG A 72 -25.57 -16.68 2.76
CA ARG A 72 -26.07 -15.55 3.56
C ARG A 72 -25.50 -15.56 4.98
N THR A 73 -25.36 -16.74 5.59
CA THR A 73 -24.72 -16.89 6.90
C THR A 73 -23.25 -16.50 6.87
N LYS A 74 -22.48 -16.97 5.87
CA LYS A 74 -21.08 -16.58 5.66
C LYS A 74 -20.91 -15.08 5.49
N GLU A 75 -21.73 -14.46 4.66
CA GLU A 75 -21.68 -13.00 4.44
C GLU A 75 -22.05 -12.22 5.71
N ARG A 76 -23.04 -12.69 6.49
CA ARG A 76 -23.39 -12.10 7.79
C ARG A 76 -22.22 -12.19 8.77
N GLN A 77 -21.60 -13.35 8.91
CA GLN A 77 -20.44 -13.55 9.79
C GLN A 77 -19.25 -12.67 9.36
N ARG A 78 -18.98 -12.59 8.05
CA ARG A 78 -17.95 -11.70 7.49
C ARG A 78 -18.18 -10.23 7.86
N ARG A 79 -19.42 -9.74 7.72
CA ARG A 79 -19.78 -8.36 8.11
C ARG A 79 -19.61 -8.12 9.61
N GLN A 80 -20.05 -9.05 10.44
CA GLN A 80 -19.87 -8.97 11.89
C GLN A 80 -18.38 -8.91 12.27
N ALA A 81 -17.55 -9.76 11.67
CA ALA A 81 -16.10 -9.74 11.88
C ALA A 81 -15.45 -8.42 11.45
N LEU A 82 -15.87 -7.86 10.30
CA LEU A 82 -15.38 -6.54 9.85
C LEU A 82 -15.79 -5.41 10.79
N GLU A 83 -16.99 -5.47 11.35
CA GLU A 83 -17.48 -4.47 12.29
C GLU A 83 -16.78 -4.55 13.65
N GLN A 84 -16.48 -5.78 14.11
CA GLN A 84 -15.65 -6.02 15.29
C GLN A 84 -14.22 -5.49 15.06
N ALA A 85 -13.57 -5.85 13.96
CA ALA A 85 -12.24 -5.36 13.62
C ALA A 85 -12.19 -3.83 13.52
N ARG A 86 -13.21 -3.20 12.91
CA ARG A 86 -13.33 -1.74 12.86
C ARG A 86 -13.43 -1.13 14.25
N THR A 87 -14.16 -1.77 15.16
CA THR A 87 -14.30 -1.31 16.55
C THR A 87 -12.99 -1.44 17.32
N GLU A 88 -12.30 -2.57 17.18
CA GLU A 88 -10.97 -2.80 17.78
C GLU A 88 -9.93 -1.78 17.29
N ILE A 89 -9.90 -1.49 15.98
CA ILE A 89 -9.02 -0.46 15.42
C ILE A 89 -9.31 0.91 16.07
N ARG A 90 -10.59 1.31 16.14
CA ARG A 90 -10.95 2.59 16.77
C ARG A 90 -10.59 2.64 18.25
N GLN A 91 -10.75 1.54 18.98
CA GLN A 91 -10.38 1.46 20.39
C GLN A 91 -8.88 1.59 20.57
N ARG A 92 -8.07 0.84 19.81
CA ARG A 92 -6.60 0.99 19.86
C ARG A 92 -6.14 2.41 19.51
N MET A 93 -6.76 3.02 18.50
CA MET A 93 -6.46 4.41 18.13
C MET A 93 -6.92 5.44 19.18
N ALA A 94 -7.84 5.09 20.08
CA ALA A 94 -8.25 5.94 21.19
C ALA A 94 -7.34 5.76 22.42
N ASP A 95 -6.79 4.55 22.61
CA ASP A 95 -5.96 4.20 23.76
C ASP A 95 -4.47 4.58 23.59
N GLU A 96 -3.97 4.65 22.35
CA GLU A 96 -2.61 5.13 22.08
C GLU A 96 -2.51 6.66 22.26
N ALA A 97 -1.55 7.11 23.08
CA ALA A 97 -1.26 8.53 23.27
C ALA A 97 -0.84 9.15 21.94
N GLY A 98 -1.61 10.13 21.45
CA GLY A 98 -1.48 10.64 20.09
C GLY A 98 -2.61 10.22 19.14
N GLY A 99 -3.84 9.99 19.64
CA GLY A 99 -4.96 9.42 18.88
C GLY A 99 -5.28 10.11 17.55
N LEU A 100 -6.31 9.64 16.83
CA LEU A 100 -6.66 10.13 15.47
C LEU A 100 -6.59 11.66 15.28
N ALA A 101 -7.04 12.43 16.28
CA ALA A 101 -6.98 13.88 16.26
C ALA A 101 -5.54 14.44 16.25
N ASP A 102 -4.61 13.80 16.96
CA ASP A 102 -3.20 14.20 16.97
C ASP A 102 -2.49 13.79 15.68
N VAL A 103 -2.88 12.67 15.05
CA VAL A 103 -2.40 12.31 13.70
C VAL A 103 -2.91 13.30 12.65
N ASP A 104 -4.20 13.63 12.66
CA ASP A 104 -4.80 14.61 11.74
C ASP A 104 -4.18 16.00 11.95
N LYS A 105 -3.93 16.36 13.20
CA LYS A 105 -3.21 17.59 13.55
C LYS A 105 -1.78 17.56 13.02
N ALA A 106 -1.03 16.47 13.23
CA ALA A 106 0.33 16.34 12.73
C ALA A 106 0.40 16.44 11.19
N LEU A 107 -0.58 15.86 10.48
CA LEU A 107 -0.68 16.00 9.02
C LEU A 107 -0.96 17.44 8.59
N THR A 108 -1.81 18.14 9.35
CA THR A 108 -2.09 19.57 9.12
C THR A 108 -0.84 20.41 9.36
N ASP A 109 -0.15 20.21 10.49
CA ASP A 109 1.07 20.93 10.87
C ASP A 109 2.18 20.74 9.81
N VAL A 110 2.33 19.52 9.27
CA VAL A 110 3.28 19.24 8.18
C VAL A 110 2.91 19.98 6.89
N SER A 111 1.62 20.00 6.54
CA SER A 111 1.14 20.68 5.33
C SER A 111 1.40 22.19 5.40
N GLU A 112 1.06 22.80 6.54
CA GLU A 112 1.33 24.23 6.78
C GLU A 112 2.83 24.55 6.77
N ALA A 113 3.67 23.67 7.33
CA ALA A 113 5.12 23.86 7.31
C ALA A 113 5.70 23.84 5.89
N VAL A 114 5.20 22.94 5.02
CA VAL A 114 5.62 22.86 3.61
C VAL A 114 5.19 24.11 2.85
N GLU A 115 3.94 24.56 3.00
CA GLU A 115 3.46 25.79 2.35
C GLU A 115 4.27 27.02 2.78
N ARG A 116 4.58 27.12 4.08
CA ARG A 116 5.43 28.19 4.62
C ARG A 116 6.83 28.14 4.03
N PHE A 117 7.41 26.95 3.89
CA PHE A 117 8.73 26.78 3.27
C PHE A 117 8.72 27.24 1.81
N ILE A 118 7.71 26.84 1.02
CA ILE A 118 7.56 27.27 -0.38
C ILE A 118 7.48 28.79 -0.47
N THR A 119 6.65 29.41 0.38
CA THR A 119 6.51 30.88 0.42
C THR A 119 7.84 31.58 0.72
N LEU A 120 8.62 31.05 1.67
CA LEU A 120 9.94 31.61 2.01
C LEU A 120 10.94 31.44 0.86
N ALA A 121 10.93 30.28 0.18
CA ALA A 121 11.79 30.02 -0.97
C ALA A 121 11.46 30.95 -2.14
N GLU A 122 10.18 31.19 -2.43
CA GLU A 122 9.74 32.15 -3.45
C GLU A 122 10.18 33.58 -3.13
N ALA A 123 10.01 34.02 -1.88
CA ALA A 123 10.46 35.34 -1.44
C ALA A 123 11.98 35.51 -1.55
N HIS A 124 12.75 34.47 -1.18
CA HIS A 124 14.20 34.45 -1.33
C HIS A 124 14.63 34.56 -2.79
N ASN A 125 13.99 33.78 -3.67
CA ASN A 125 14.26 33.82 -5.11
C ASN A 125 13.92 35.18 -5.73
N ALA A 126 12.82 35.80 -5.32
CA ALA A 126 12.43 37.13 -5.76
C ALA A 126 13.48 38.18 -5.35
N TRP A 127 13.96 38.13 -4.11
CA TRP A 127 15.02 39.01 -3.62
C TRP A 127 16.33 38.83 -4.43
N HIS A 128 16.74 37.59 -4.72
CA HIS A 128 17.90 37.33 -5.56
C HIS A 128 17.73 37.84 -7.00
N ALA A 129 16.53 37.71 -7.56
CA ALA A 129 16.22 38.28 -8.88
C ALA A 129 16.32 39.81 -8.88
N GLU A 130 15.80 40.47 -7.85
CA GLU A 130 15.90 41.91 -7.66
C GLU A 130 17.35 42.38 -7.51
N MET A 131 18.15 41.72 -6.66
CA MET A 131 19.56 42.06 -6.48
C MET A 131 20.37 41.87 -7.76
N ARG A 132 20.14 40.78 -8.50
CA ARG A 132 20.75 40.59 -9.83
C ARG A 132 20.38 41.71 -10.80
N GLN A 133 19.12 42.15 -10.77
CA GLN A 133 18.69 43.29 -11.60
C GLN A 133 19.43 44.56 -11.21
N ARG A 134 19.46 44.92 -9.93
CA ARG A 134 20.15 46.12 -9.43
C ARG A 134 21.64 46.12 -9.79
N ILE A 135 22.32 44.97 -9.65
CA ILE A 135 23.74 44.84 -10.03
C ILE A 135 23.92 45.09 -11.53
N ARG A 136 23.05 44.53 -12.39
CA ARG A 136 23.10 44.78 -13.84
C ARG A 136 22.92 46.26 -14.17
N ASP A 137 21.94 46.89 -13.53
CA ASP A 137 21.65 48.32 -13.73
C ASP A 137 22.86 49.20 -13.35
N LEU A 138 23.53 48.88 -12.23
CA LEU A 138 24.72 49.59 -11.77
C LEU A 138 25.97 49.34 -12.63
N ALA A 139 26.13 48.12 -13.15
CA ALA A 139 27.29 47.77 -13.96
C ALA A 139 27.23 48.32 -15.40
N GLY A 140 26.09 48.89 -15.83
CA GLY A 140 25.90 49.37 -17.20
C GLY A 140 25.94 48.26 -18.26
N VAL A 141 25.73 47.01 -17.84
CA VAL A 141 25.76 45.85 -18.74
C VAL A 141 24.45 45.83 -19.52
N ASP A 142 24.51 46.13 -20.82
CA ASP A 142 23.36 46.00 -21.71
C ASP A 142 22.90 44.54 -21.76
N PRO A 143 21.65 44.21 -21.34
CA PRO A 143 21.12 42.85 -21.36
C PRO A 143 21.04 42.24 -22.77
N HIS A 144 21.17 43.06 -23.82
CA HIS A 144 21.21 42.62 -25.21
C HIS A 144 22.62 42.40 -25.77
N SER A 145 23.67 42.56 -24.96
CA SER A 145 25.05 42.21 -25.33
C SER A 145 25.32 40.70 -25.31
N THR A 146 24.44 39.88 -25.90
CA THR A 146 24.68 38.42 -26.09
C THR A 146 25.65 38.11 -27.23
N ARG A 147 26.53 39.04 -27.61
CA ARG A 147 27.57 38.83 -28.64
C ARG A 147 28.95 38.62 -28.01
N GLY A 148 29.14 37.41 -27.48
CA GLY A 148 30.29 36.56 -27.83
C GLY A 148 31.72 36.98 -27.51
N GLY A 149 32.00 37.98 -26.67
CA GLY A 149 33.37 38.42 -26.37
C GLY A 149 33.88 38.08 -24.96
N ASP A 150 33.14 38.46 -23.92
CA ASP A 150 33.76 38.61 -22.61
C ASP A 150 33.42 37.47 -21.65
N ARG A 151 34.04 36.31 -21.90
CA ARG A 151 34.17 35.25 -20.89
C ARG A 151 35.03 35.71 -19.69
N GLU A 152 35.75 36.82 -19.84
CA GLU A 152 36.62 37.43 -18.83
C GLU A 152 35.85 38.25 -17.78
N ALA A 153 34.74 38.91 -18.14
CA ALA A 153 33.91 39.65 -17.19
C ALA A 153 33.07 38.71 -16.29
N GLN A 154 32.76 37.49 -16.74
CA GLN A 154 32.12 36.46 -15.90
C GLN A 154 33.07 35.86 -14.85
N LEU A 155 34.39 35.92 -15.07
CA LEU A 155 35.40 35.39 -14.15
C LEU A 155 35.90 36.43 -13.14
N ALA A 156 35.66 37.73 -13.34
CA ALA A 156 36.08 38.78 -12.41
C ALA A 156 35.32 38.80 -11.07
N PHE A 157 34.25 38.01 -10.93
CA PHE A 157 33.56 37.75 -9.65
C PHE A 157 33.82 36.35 -9.08
N ALA A 158 34.62 35.52 -9.77
CA ALA A 158 35.02 34.19 -9.29
C ALA A 158 36.33 34.31 -8.51
N ASP A 159 36.25 34.94 -7.34
CA ASP A 159 37.23 34.70 -6.29
C ASP A 159 37.01 33.26 -5.77
N PRO A 160 37.99 32.35 -5.87
CA PRO A 160 37.82 30.95 -5.45
C PRO A 160 37.58 30.78 -3.94
N GLU A 161 37.76 31.83 -3.13
CA GLU A 161 37.35 31.83 -1.71
C GLU A 161 35.93 32.37 -1.47
N ARG A 162 35.23 32.87 -2.50
CA ARG A 162 33.85 33.35 -2.42
C ARG A 162 32.91 32.44 -3.21
N THR A 163 32.09 31.71 -2.46
CA THR A 163 30.94 30.91 -2.87
C THR A 163 30.30 31.39 -4.18
N VAL A 164 30.36 30.53 -5.20
CA VAL A 164 29.70 30.74 -6.49
C VAL A 164 28.20 30.95 -6.26
N PRO A 165 27.59 32.06 -6.73
CA PRO A 165 26.15 32.28 -6.61
C PRO A 165 25.39 31.14 -7.29
N GLY A 166 24.52 30.47 -6.55
CA GLY A 166 23.87 29.24 -6.99
C GLY A 166 24.42 27.97 -6.36
N TYR A 167 25.28 28.05 -5.33
CA TYR A 167 25.59 26.93 -4.45
C TYR A 167 25.41 27.32 -2.97
N VAL A 168 24.66 26.51 -2.22
CA VAL A 168 24.52 26.61 -0.77
C VAL A 168 25.52 25.65 -0.14
N ALA A 169 26.34 26.14 0.79
CA ALA A 169 27.21 25.28 1.58
C ALA A 169 26.44 24.68 2.75
N LEU A 170 26.27 23.36 2.79
CA LEU A 170 25.69 22.60 3.90
C LEU A 170 26.76 21.62 4.39
N ASP A 171 27.21 21.75 5.64
CA ASP A 171 28.25 20.93 6.27
C ASP A 171 29.55 20.78 5.43
N GLY A 172 29.97 21.85 4.76
CA GLY A 172 31.20 21.88 3.98
C GLY A 172 31.07 21.32 2.55
N GLN A 173 29.87 20.91 2.13
CA GLN A 173 29.58 20.57 0.74
C GLN A 173 28.80 21.68 0.03
N LEU A 174 29.24 22.02 -1.18
CA LEU A 174 28.57 22.99 -2.05
C LEU A 174 27.45 22.29 -2.84
N ILE A 175 26.19 22.62 -2.54
CA ILE A 175 25.01 22.07 -3.21
C ILE A 175 24.42 23.14 -4.13
N HIS A 176 24.22 22.81 -5.40
CA HIS A 176 23.67 23.77 -6.35
C HIS A 176 22.23 24.16 -5.95
N GLU A 177 21.94 25.45 -5.80
CA GLU A 177 20.69 26.02 -5.30
C GLU A 177 19.48 25.58 -6.14
N ALA A 178 19.65 25.45 -7.47
CA ALA A 178 18.63 24.90 -8.37
C ALA A 178 18.28 23.41 -8.10
N LEU A 179 19.14 22.64 -7.42
CA LEU A 179 18.89 21.24 -7.06
C LEU A 179 18.23 21.08 -5.69
N THR A 180 18.13 22.15 -4.90
CA THR A 180 17.56 22.09 -3.55
C THR A 180 16.09 21.62 -3.56
N GLY A 181 15.32 22.04 -4.57
CA GLY A 181 13.95 21.59 -4.77
C GLY A 181 13.85 20.09 -5.07
N ASP A 182 14.71 19.58 -5.97
CA ASP A 182 14.74 18.17 -6.34
C ASP A 182 15.25 17.28 -5.18
N LEU A 183 16.23 17.76 -4.42
CA LEU A 183 16.75 17.07 -3.23
C LEU A 183 15.71 17.03 -2.09
N LEU A 184 14.96 18.12 -1.89
CA LEU A 184 13.87 18.15 -0.91
C LEU A 184 12.72 17.23 -1.35
N ALA A 185 12.34 17.26 -2.63
CA ALA A 185 11.34 16.36 -3.18
C ALA A 185 11.76 14.89 -3.05
N ALA A 186 13.04 14.58 -3.32
CA ALA A 186 13.60 13.25 -3.12
C ALA A 186 13.61 12.83 -1.64
N ALA A 187 13.96 13.73 -0.72
CA ALA A 187 13.94 13.47 0.72
C ALA A 187 12.50 13.21 1.23
N ILE A 188 11.52 14.01 0.78
CA ILE A 188 10.10 13.81 1.10
C ILE A 188 9.61 12.46 0.55
N TYR A 189 9.94 12.15 -0.70
CA TYR A 189 9.58 10.88 -1.33
C TYR A 189 10.18 9.66 -0.61
N LEU A 190 11.46 9.71 -0.25
CA LEU A 190 12.15 8.63 0.46
C LEU A 190 11.60 8.46 1.89
N THR A 191 11.26 9.55 2.57
CA THR A 191 10.64 9.52 3.90
C THR A 191 9.24 8.92 3.82
N ALA A 192 8.41 9.36 2.88
CA ALA A 192 7.08 8.78 2.64
C ALA A 192 7.15 7.28 2.29
N ARG A 193 8.17 6.87 1.54
CA ARG A 193 8.40 5.45 1.21
C ARG A 193 8.86 4.63 2.42
N LYS A 194 9.69 5.18 3.31
CA LYS A 194 10.18 4.51 4.53
C LYS A 194 9.06 4.28 5.54
N HIS A 195 8.09 5.19 5.63
CA HIS A 195 6.94 5.09 6.53
C HIS A 195 5.72 4.39 5.91
N ARG A 196 5.75 4.08 4.62
CA ARG A 196 4.77 3.20 4.00
C ARG A 196 5.16 1.77 4.37
N ASP A 197 4.47 1.21 5.36
CA ASP A 197 4.66 -0.18 5.77
C ASP A 197 4.73 -1.09 4.53
N PRO A 198 5.79 -1.88 4.34
CA PRO A 198 5.84 -2.84 3.26
C PRO A 198 4.78 -3.90 3.55
N HIS A 199 3.58 -3.71 3.00
CA HIS A 199 2.52 -4.70 3.09
C HIS A 199 3.09 -6.03 2.57
N PRO A 200 3.13 -7.09 3.40
CA PRO A 200 3.62 -8.40 2.96
C PRO A 200 2.58 -8.97 1.99
N GLY A 201 2.76 -8.72 0.69
CA GLY A 201 1.88 -9.25 -0.35
C GLY A 201 1.63 -8.36 -1.58
N SER A 202 2.25 -7.18 -1.72
CA SER A 202 2.08 -6.40 -2.96
C SER A 202 3.09 -6.83 -4.04
N PRO A 203 2.68 -7.51 -5.12
CA PRO A 203 3.57 -7.91 -6.20
C PRO A 203 3.53 -6.84 -7.28
N GLY A 204 4.47 -5.88 -7.26
CA GLY A 204 4.55 -4.89 -8.34
C GLY A 204 5.20 -3.57 -7.95
N GLY A 205 6.49 -3.58 -7.62
CA GLY A 205 7.31 -2.39 -7.73
C GLY A 205 7.69 -2.19 -9.20
N LEU A 206 7.09 -1.20 -9.87
CA LEU A 206 7.48 -0.83 -11.24
C LEU A 206 8.96 -0.38 -11.27
N PRO A 207 9.77 -0.85 -12.24
CA PRO A 207 11.11 -0.34 -12.42
C PRO A 207 11.01 1.09 -12.97
N VAL A 208 11.52 2.07 -12.21
CA VAL A 208 11.76 3.43 -12.74
C VAL A 208 13.00 3.32 -13.64
N GLN A 209 12.77 3.06 -14.93
CA GLN A 209 13.77 3.20 -15.97
C GLN A 209 13.91 4.69 -16.32
N GLY A 210 14.84 5.36 -15.64
CA GLY A 210 15.24 6.72 -15.94
C GLY A 210 16.65 6.94 -15.41
N GLY A 211 17.64 6.93 -16.30
CA GLY A 211 19.05 7.01 -15.96
C GLY A 211 19.42 8.32 -15.27
N TYR A 212 19.71 8.24 -13.98
CA TYR A 212 20.57 9.19 -13.28
C TYR A 212 21.60 8.38 -12.48
N SER A 213 22.83 8.38 -12.97
CA SER A 213 24.00 7.85 -12.28
C SER A 213 24.42 8.84 -11.18
N SER A 214 23.82 8.73 -10.00
CA SER A 214 24.36 9.34 -8.76
C SER A 214 23.93 8.59 -7.49
N VAL A 215 23.61 7.30 -7.61
CA VAL A 215 23.25 6.44 -6.47
C VAL A 215 24.43 6.29 -5.47
N GLU A 216 25.68 6.50 -5.90
CA GLU A 216 26.84 6.50 -4.99
C GLU A 216 26.91 7.72 -4.07
N THR A 217 26.34 8.88 -4.44
CA THR A 217 26.41 10.07 -3.58
C THR A 217 25.42 10.00 -2.41
N VAL A 218 24.32 9.26 -2.55
CA VAL A 218 23.27 9.15 -1.52
C VAL A 218 23.58 8.07 -0.48
N LEU A 219 24.39 7.05 -0.81
CA LEU A 219 24.79 6.01 0.14
C LEU A 219 25.74 6.53 1.24
N THR A 220 26.36 7.70 1.05
CA THR A 220 27.23 8.32 2.06
C THR A 220 26.44 9.11 3.12
N PHE A 221 25.20 9.53 2.82
CA PHE A 221 24.34 10.24 3.79
C PHE A 221 23.67 9.31 4.80
N GLY A 222 23.47 8.03 4.45
CA GLY A 222 22.96 7.01 5.38
C GLY A 222 23.94 6.60 6.49
N ALA A 223 25.20 7.03 6.42
CA ALA A 223 26.24 6.70 7.40
C ALA A 223 26.39 7.76 8.52
N LEU A 224 25.65 8.87 8.48
CA LEU A 224 25.88 10.05 9.33
C LEU A 224 24.79 10.31 10.38
N THR A 225 23.79 9.45 10.53
CA THR A 225 22.79 9.57 11.60
C THR A 225 22.48 8.21 12.25
N ASP A 226 23.42 7.68 13.03
CA ASP A 226 23.13 6.66 14.06
C ASP A 226 23.82 7.04 15.37
N PRO A 227 23.16 7.81 16.25
CA PRO A 227 23.66 8.04 17.59
C PRO A 227 23.40 6.85 18.53
N ASP A 228 22.48 5.92 18.20
CA ASP A 228 21.93 4.96 19.17
C ASP A 228 21.72 3.55 18.56
N GLY A 229 22.82 2.81 18.38
CA GLY A 229 22.89 1.36 18.60
C GLY A 229 22.18 0.40 17.62
N PHE A 230 21.32 0.88 16.71
CA PHE A 230 20.48 0.01 15.88
C PHE A 230 21.30 -0.80 14.86
N HIS A 231 22.32 -0.19 14.24
CA HIS A 231 23.18 -0.91 13.30
C HIS A 231 24.08 -1.95 13.97
N THR A 232 24.42 -1.76 15.25
CA THR A 232 25.20 -2.73 16.03
C THR A 232 24.36 -3.97 16.35
N GLN A 233 23.11 -3.78 16.80
CA GLN A 233 22.18 -4.89 17.06
C GLN A 233 21.89 -5.72 15.80
N MET A 234 21.63 -5.05 14.68
CA MET A 234 21.31 -5.74 13.44
C MET A 234 22.51 -6.52 12.87
N ARG A 235 23.75 -6.01 13.02
CA ARG A 235 24.96 -6.76 12.67
C ARG A 235 25.18 -7.96 13.59
N GLN A 236 24.90 -7.82 14.87
CA GLN A 236 25.04 -8.90 15.84
C GLN A 236 24.02 -10.01 15.56
N GLN A 237 22.78 -9.65 15.24
CA GLN A 237 21.72 -10.60 14.90
C GLN A 237 22.00 -11.35 13.57
N LEU A 238 22.53 -10.66 12.55
CA LEU A 238 22.94 -11.29 11.30
C LEU A 238 24.15 -12.22 11.49
N ALA A 239 25.09 -11.86 12.37
CA ALA A 239 26.22 -12.72 12.70
C ALA A 239 25.77 -14.00 13.43
N GLU A 240 24.80 -13.90 14.35
CA GLU A 240 24.21 -15.04 15.04
C GLU A 240 23.45 -15.97 14.08
N GLN A 241 22.63 -15.42 13.18
CA GLN A 241 21.92 -16.22 12.18
C GLN A 241 22.88 -16.94 11.23
N ALA A 242 23.96 -16.28 10.81
CA ALA A 242 24.98 -16.89 9.97
C ALA A 242 25.72 -18.03 10.69
N ALA A 243 26.01 -17.87 11.99
CA ALA A 243 26.61 -18.93 12.81
C ALA A 243 25.66 -20.13 12.98
N GLN A 244 24.37 -19.88 13.17
CA GLN A 244 23.35 -20.92 13.32
C GLN A 244 23.12 -21.72 12.02
N ALA A 245 23.15 -21.03 10.87
CA ALA A 245 23.08 -21.69 9.56
C ALA A 245 24.30 -22.60 9.28
N ARG A 246 25.50 -22.18 9.70
CA ARG A 246 26.71 -23.03 9.62
C ARG A 246 26.61 -24.25 10.52
N ALA A 247 26.16 -24.08 11.76
CA ALA A 247 25.99 -25.20 12.69
C ALA A 247 24.94 -26.24 12.23
N ASN A 248 23.93 -25.82 11.47
CA ASN A 248 22.91 -26.72 10.91
C ASN A 248 23.36 -27.46 9.64
N THR A 249 24.42 -26.99 8.96
CA THR A 249 24.94 -27.65 7.75
C THR A 249 26.04 -28.67 8.06
N GLU A 250 26.59 -28.67 9.28
CA GLU A 250 27.59 -29.64 9.76
C GLU A 250 26.99 -30.83 10.54
N LYS A 251 25.66 -30.92 10.63
CA LYS A 251 24.93 -32.08 11.19
C LYS A 251 24.32 -32.92 10.06
#